data_AF-A0A953QVA4-F1
#
_entry.id   AF-A0A953QVA4-F1
#
_cell.length_a   1.000
_cell.length_b   1.000
_cell.length_c   1.000
_cell.angle_alpha   90.00
_cell.angle_beta   90.00
_cell.angle_gamma   90.00
#
_symmetry.space_group_name_H-M   'P 1'
#
loop_
_entity.id
_entity.type
_entity.pdbx_description
1 polymer ?
#
loop_
_entity_poly.entity_id
_entity_poly.type
_entity_poly.pdbx_seq_one_letter_code
_entity_poly.pdbx_strand_id
1 'polypeptide(L)'
;MKGWSCILSRLSGGRGRRLAELADEVAGHWPHLPALEAQIRETAREVESSVVQVCGAFEGMATRSRDSVAAANQLLGAGQGSGIETVLEASRHSLQQLREQIGRGHQISSQLIDRMKTLEKSAGVIVKALGEIDRIAFGSKLVALNAKVEAAHFGDQGGAFGVVADEIAAHARQSEEITEAVVGEMQQLRATVAATSGELEEMARMSVGTLEATRGELENALGELTRTHGEMEAGLTSAIQGGEQLADDISRSIMALQFQDRVAQRLGHVADELADMRKTVHLPLEYLKLETPVLGAERSKTVGERLAARYTMQSERVAQGGQKPASLPETDGVELF
;
A
#
# COMPACT_ATOMS: atom_id res chain seq x y z
N MET A 1 -24.18 -82.97 -23.13
CA MET A 1 -22.93 -83.63 -22.71
C MET A 1 -22.27 -84.55 -23.74
N LYS A 2 -22.90 -84.95 -24.88
CA LYS A 2 -22.24 -85.90 -25.83
C LYS A 2 -21.94 -85.38 -27.24
N GLY A 3 -22.42 -84.19 -27.64
CA GLY A 3 -22.22 -83.68 -29.02
C GLY A 3 -20.83 -83.07 -29.27
N TRP A 4 -20.36 -82.17 -28.39
CA TRP A 4 -19.15 -81.38 -28.60
C TRP A 4 -17.85 -82.02 -28.08
N SER A 5 -17.94 -82.90 -27.07
CA SER A 5 -16.82 -83.79 -26.68
C SER A 5 -16.36 -84.64 -27.87
N CYS A 6 -17.28 -85.00 -28.77
CA CYS A 6 -17.00 -85.75 -30.00
C CYS A 6 -16.40 -84.88 -31.12
N ILE A 7 -16.66 -83.57 -31.11
CA ILE A 7 -16.09 -82.62 -32.09
C ILE A 7 -14.67 -82.20 -31.67
N LEU A 8 -14.44 -81.97 -30.37
CA LEU A 8 -13.11 -81.71 -29.82
C LEU A 8 -12.20 -82.96 -29.88
N SER A 9 -12.74 -84.17 -29.74
CA SER A 9 -11.97 -85.40 -29.96
C SER A 9 -11.71 -85.69 -31.45
N ARG A 10 -12.54 -85.15 -32.37
CA ARG A 10 -12.32 -85.21 -33.83
C ARG A 10 -11.36 -84.13 -34.35
N LEU A 11 -11.09 -83.07 -33.58
CA LEU A 11 -9.97 -82.16 -33.81
C LEU A 11 -8.67 -82.80 -33.28
N SER A 12 -8.31 -83.96 -33.84
CA SER A 12 -7.12 -84.70 -33.46
C SER A 12 -5.83 -83.92 -33.77
N GLY A 13 -5.06 -83.60 -32.73
CA GLY A 13 -3.73 -82.99 -32.82
C GLY A 13 -3.57 -81.66 -32.07
N GLY A 14 -2.36 -81.08 -32.14
CA GLY A 14 -1.95 -79.88 -31.39
C GLY A 14 -2.87 -78.64 -31.49
N ARG A 15 -3.81 -78.61 -32.44
CA ARG A 15 -4.86 -77.58 -32.56
C ARG A 15 -5.89 -77.63 -31.43
N GLY A 16 -6.30 -78.83 -30.97
CA GLY A 16 -7.23 -78.96 -29.84
C GLY A 16 -6.62 -78.52 -28.50
N ARG A 17 -5.32 -78.80 -28.30
CA ARG A 17 -4.56 -78.30 -27.13
C ARG A 17 -4.41 -76.78 -27.15
N ARG A 18 -4.05 -76.18 -28.29
CA ARG A 18 -3.96 -74.72 -28.42
C ARG A 18 -5.30 -74.00 -28.21
N LEU A 19 -6.41 -74.59 -28.65
CA LEU A 19 -7.75 -74.04 -28.40
C LEU A 19 -8.13 -74.09 -26.92
N ALA A 20 -7.74 -75.16 -26.21
CA ALA A 20 -7.95 -75.26 -24.76
C ALA A 20 -7.07 -74.26 -23.98
N GLU A 21 -5.80 -74.07 -24.38
CA GLU A 21 -4.90 -73.06 -23.81
C GLU A 21 -5.42 -71.63 -24.03
N LEU A 22 -5.93 -71.32 -25.23
CA LEU A 22 -6.54 -70.03 -25.53
C LEU A 22 -7.83 -69.81 -24.74
N ALA A 23 -8.67 -70.83 -24.61
CA ALA A 23 -9.89 -70.75 -23.80
C ALA A 23 -9.57 -70.52 -22.32
N ASP A 24 -8.49 -71.12 -21.80
CA ASP A 24 -7.98 -70.90 -20.44
C ASP A 24 -7.45 -69.47 -20.25
N GLU A 25 -6.70 -68.95 -21.23
CA GLU A 25 -6.18 -67.58 -21.22
C GLU A 25 -7.29 -66.52 -21.25
N VAL A 26 -8.32 -66.74 -22.06
CA VAL A 26 -9.51 -65.89 -22.12
C VAL A 26 -10.30 -66.00 -20.81
N ALA A 27 -10.56 -67.20 -20.31
CA ALA A 27 -11.31 -67.43 -19.06
C ALA A 27 -10.63 -66.82 -17.83
N GLY A 28 -9.30 -66.72 -17.81
CA GLY A 28 -8.54 -66.09 -16.71
C GLY A 28 -8.66 -64.57 -16.66
N HIS A 29 -8.68 -63.88 -17.81
CA HIS A 29 -8.78 -62.41 -17.87
C HIS A 29 -10.22 -61.91 -17.84
N TRP A 30 -11.16 -62.76 -18.25
CA TRP A 30 -12.57 -62.45 -18.40
C TRP A 30 -13.28 -61.85 -17.18
N PRO A 31 -13.09 -62.36 -15.94
CA PRO A 31 -13.78 -61.85 -14.75
C PRO A 31 -13.35 -60.43 -14.36
N HIS A 32 -12.22 -59.95 -14.90
CA HIS A 32 -11.64 -58.64 -14.58
C HIS A 32 -12.08 -57.54 -15.56
N LEU A 33 -12.70 -57.89 -16.70
CA LEU A 33 -13.22 -56.90 -17.66
C LEU A 33 -14.25 -55.92 -17.04
N PRO A 34 -15.19 -56.35 -16.18
CA PRO A 34 -16.11 -55.42 -15.51
C PRO A 34 -15.40 -54.40 -14.61
N ALA A 35 -14.29 -54.80 -13.97
CA ALA A 35 -13.48 -53.89 -13.16
C ALA A 35 -12.79 -52.82 -14.02
N LEU A 36 -12.22 -53.23 -15.16
CA LEU A 36 -11.63 -52.30 -16.14
C LEU A 36 -12.69 -51.37 -16.77
N GLU A 37 -13.88 -51.89 -17.07
CA GLU A 37 -15.01 -51.08 -17.54
C GLU A 37 -15.41 -50.04 -16.49
N ALA A 38 -15.56 -50.46 -15.23
CA ALA A 38 -15.90 -49.58 -14.12
C ALA A 38 -14.85 -48.48 -13.93
N GLN A 39 -13.56 -48.82 -14.03
CA GLN A 39 -12.47 -47.85 -13.94
C GLN A 39 -12.48 -46.85 -15.08
N ILE A 40 -12.68 -47.28 -16.33
CA ILE A 40 -12.77 -46.36 -17.47
C ILE A 40 -13.95 -45.40 -17.29
N ARG A 41 -15.10 -45.90 -16.81
CA ARG A 41 -16.26 -45.05 -16.51
C ARG A 41 -16.01 -44.11 -15.33
N GLU A 42 -15.28 -44.55 -14.31
CA GLU A 42 -14.89 -43.73 -13.16
C GLU A 42 -13.93 -42.62 -13.58
N THR A 43 -12.86 -42.95 -14.30
CA THR A 43 -11.92 -41.97 -14.85
C THR A 43 -12.62 -40.97 -15.77
N ALA A 44 -13.58 -41.40 -16.60
CA ALA A 44 -14.36 -40.49 -17.44
C ALA A 44 -15.15 -39.47 -16.59
N ARG A 45 -15.80 -39.92 -15.51
CA ARG A 45 -16.52 -39.05 -14.58
C ARG A 45 -15.59 -38.13 -13.78
N GLU A 46 -14.43 -38.62 -13.36
CA GLU A 46 -13.43 -37.81 -12.65
C GLU A 46 -12.86 -36.70 -13.53
N VAL A 47 -12.57 -37.00 -14.80
CA VAL A 47 -12.15 -36.00 -15.79
C VAL A 47 -13.24 -34.96 -16.00
N GLU A 48 -14.49 -35.39 -16.21
CA GLU A 48 -15.64 -34.48 -16.36
C GLU A 48 -15.80 -33.57 -15.13
N SER A 49 -15.79 -34.14 -13.92
CA SER A 49 -15.93 -33.39 -12.69
C SER A 49 -14.78 -32.40 -12.48
N SER A 50 -13.54 -32.81 -12.74
CA SER A 50 -12.36 -31.95 -12.62
C SER A 50 -12.43 -30.77 -13.59
N VAL A 51 -12.87 -31.00 -14.83
CA VAL A 51 -13.00 -29.91 -15.80
C VAL A 51 -14.12 -28.94 -15.44
N VAL A 52 -15.26 -29.42 -14.91
CA VAL A 52 -16.32 -28.54 -14.38
C VAL A 52 -15.79 -27.65 -13.26
N GLN A 53 -14.98 -28.19 -12.34
CA GLN A 53 -14.37 -27.40 -11.26
C GLN A 53 -13.41 -26.33 -11.80
N VAL A 54 -12.57 -26.68 -12.78
CA VAL A 54 -11.64 -25.74 -13.42
C VAL A 54 -12.39 -24.63 -14.15
N CYS A 55 -13.46 -24.97 -14.88
CA CYS A 55 -14.33 -23.98 -15.54
C CYS A 55 -14.96 -23.01 -14.51
N GLY A 56 -15.48 -23.51 -13.39
CA GLY A 56 -16.02 -22.66 -12.33
C GLY A 56 -14.97 -21.74 -11.70
N ALA A 57 -13.74 -22.24 -11.49
CA ALA A 57 -12.62 -21.43 -11.02
C ALA A 57 -12.26 -20.31 -12.03
N PHE A 58 -12.25 -20.62 -13.32
CA PHE A 58 -12.02 -19.67 -14.40
C PHE A 58 -13.13 -18.61 -14.49
N GLU A 59 -14.39 -18.97 -14.40
CA GLU A 59 -15.51 -18.02 -14.35
C GLU A 59 -15.40 -17.05 -13.16
N GLY A 60 -14.99 -17.58 -11.99
CA GLY A 60 -14.70 -16.78 -10.81
C GLY A 60 -13.53 -15.81 -11.03
N MET A 61 -12.46 -16.26 -11.70
CA MET A 61 -11.33 -15.38 -12.08
C MET A 61 -11.76 -14.29 -13.07
N ALA A 62 -12.56 -14.63 -14.09
CA ALA A 62 -13.03 -13.66 -15.08
C ALA A 62 -13.91 -12.58 -14.43
N THR A 63 -14.72 -12.95 -13.45
CA THR A 63 -15.54 -12.01 -12.68
C THR A 63 -14.67 -11.06 -11.86
N ARG A 64 -13.71 -11.60 -11.08
CA ARG A 64 -12.76 -10.76 -10.31
C ARG A 64 -11.93 -9.84 -11.20
N SER A 65 -11.56 -10.31 -12.41
CA SER A 65 -10.85 -9.49 -13.39
C SER A 65 -11.70 -8.31 -13.86
N ARG A 66 -12.97 -8.57 -14.22
CA ARG A 66 -13.94 -7.52 -14.60
C ARG A 66 -14.17 -6.52 -13.46
N ASP A 67 -14.32 -6.99 -12.23
CA ASP A 67 -14.48 -6.12 -11.06
C ASP A 67 -13.24 -5.23 -10.84
N SER A 68 -12.04 -5.80 -11.01
CA SER A 68 -10.77 -5.05 -10.90
C SER A 68 -10.66 -3.96 -11.99
N VAL A 69 -11.03 -4.29 -13.23
CA VAL A 69 -11.08 -3.32 -14.34
C VAL A 69 -12.10 -2.21 -14.06
N ALA A 70 -13.28 -2.56 -13.53
CA ALA A 70 -14.30 -1.58 -13.17
C ALA A 70 -13.82 -0.63 -12.05
N ALA A 71 -13.20 -1.17 -11.01
CA ALA A 71 -12.62 -0.39 -9.92
C ALA A 71 -11.51 0.54 -10.41
N ALA A 72 -10.62 0.06 -11.29
CA ALA A 72 -9.56 0.87 -11.87
C ALA A 72 -10.11 2.01 -12.75
N ASN A 73 -11.14 1.74 -13.55
CA ASN A 73 -11.83 2.77 -14.34
C ASN A 73 -12.53 3.82 -13.46
N GLN A 74 -13.13 3.43 -12.33
CA GLN A 74 -13.71 4.39 -11.38
C GLN A 74 -12.64 5.29 -10.76
N LEU A 75 -11.48 4.74 -10.39
CA LEU A 75 -10.37 5.52 -9.85
C LEU A 75 -9.79 6.51 -10.88
N LEU A 76 -9.63 6.08 -12.14
CA LEU A 76 -9.22 6.97 -13.22
C LEU A 76 -10.28 8.05 -13.48
N GLY A 77 -11.56 7.71 -13.54
CA GLY A 77 -12.65 8.67 -13.75
C GLY A 77 -12.78 9.68 -12.62
N ALA A 78 -12.55 9.27 -11.36
CA ALA A 78 -12.47 10.18 -10.22
C ALA A 78 -11.21 11.06 -10.25
N GLY A 79 -10.10 10.54 -10.79
CA GLY A 79 -8.84 11.26 -10.96
C GLY A 79 -8.88 12.35 -12.04
N GLN A 80 -9.61 12.12 -13.14
CA GLN A 80 -9.67 13.04 -14.30
C GLN A 80 -10.34 14.40 -14.04
N GLY A 81 -10.98 14.60 -12.88
CA GLY A 81 -11.92 15.71 -12.69
C GLY A 81 -11.42 16.92 -11.89
N SER A 82 -10.60 16.76 -10.84
CA SER A 82 -10.32 17.90 -9.96
C SER A 82 -9.28 17.68 -8.87
N GLY A 83 -9.06 16.45 -8.38
CA GLY A 83 -8.35 16.25 -7.11
C GLY A 83 -6.95 16.89 -7.05
N ILE A 84 -6.04 16.45 -7.92
CA ILE A 84 -4.65 16.94 -7.90
C ILE A 84 -4.54 18.39 -8.38
N GLU A 85 -5.25 18.76 -9.45
CA GLU A 85 -5.15 20.11 -10.03
C GLU A 85 -5.74 21.17 -9.09
N THR A 86 -6.85 20.88 -8.42
CA THR A 86 -7.40 21.78 -7.40
C THR A 86 -6.48 21.92 -6.20
N VAL A 87 -5.82 20.85 -5.78
CA VAL A 87 -4.82 20.90 -4.69
C VAL A 87 -3.60 21.72 -5.12
N LEU A 88 -3.12 21.55 -6.35
CA LEU A 88 -2.03 22.35 -6.93
C LEU A 88 -2.38 23.84 -6.96
N GLU A 89 -3.54 24.18 -7.52
CA GLU A 89 -4.00 25.57 -7.61
C GLU A 89 -4.28 26.18 -6.23
N ALA A 90 -4.92 25.45 -5.33
CA ALA A 90 -5.14 25.90 -3.96
C ALA A 90 -3.81 26.17 -3.23
N SER A 91 -2.83 25.26 -3.39
CA SER A 91 -1.50 25.40 -2.78
C SER A 91 -0.74 26.60 -3.33
N ARG A 92 -0.78 26.81 -4.66
CA ARG A 92 -0.21 28.01 -5.31
C ARG A 92 -0.88 29.28 -4.81
N HIS A 93 -2.20 29.28 -4.69
CA HIS A 93 -2.96 30.42 -4.18
C HIS A 93 -2.59 30.74 -2.73
N SER A 94 -2.50 29.74 -1.86
CA SER A 94 -2.08 29.92 -0.46
C SER A 94 -0.67 30.50 -0.35
N LEU A 95 0.29 30.05 -1.17
CA LEU A 95 1.63 30.65 -1.20
C LEU A 95 1.60 32.11 -1.64
N GLN A 96 0.79 32.44 -2.65
CA GLN A 96 0.65 33.83 -3.09
C GLN A 96 0.08 34.71 -1.98
N GLN A 97 -0.94 34.25 -1.27
CA GLN A 97 -1.51 34.96 -0.12
C GLN A 97 -0.48 35.15 1.01
N LEU A 98 0.28 34.10 1.33
CA LEU A 98 1.32 34.18 2.36
C LEU A 98 2.42 35.19 1.98
N ARG A 99 2.84 35.20 0.71
CA ARG A 99 3.79 36.18 0.19
C ARG A 99 3.26 37.61 0.33
N GLU A 100 1.99 37.85 0.00
CA GLU A 100 1.37 39.16 0.16
C GLU A 100 1.31 39.60 1.63
N GLN A 101 0.97 38.70 2.54
CA GLN A 101 0.95 38.99 3.98
C GLN A 101 2.34 39.35 4.50
N ILE A 102 3.37 38.60 4.12
CA ILE A 102 4.76 38.88 4.51
C ILE A 102 5.25 40.18 3.88
N GLY A 103 4.89 40.47 2.62
CA GLY A 103 5.18 41.75 1.97
C GLY A 103 4.57 42.94 2.73
N ARG A 104 3.31 42.82 3.18
CA ARG A 104 2.68 43.84 4.05
C ARG A 104 3.39 43.97 5.39
N GLY A 105 3.76 42.85 6.02
CA GLY A 105 4.53 42.84 7.26
C GLY A 105 5.86 43.58 7.11
N HIS A 106 6.59 43.33 6.02
CA HIS A 106 7.83 44.02 5.70
C HIS A 106 7.64 45.53 5.54
N GLN A 107 6.59 45.94 4.82
CA GLN A 107 6.26 47.36 4.66
C GLN A 107 5.96 48.04 6.01
N ILE A 108 5.21 47.37 6.89
CA ILE A 108 4.93 47.86 8.25
C ILE A 108 6.24 47.99 9.05
N SER A 109 7.08 46.95 9.05
CA SER A 109 8.37 46.99 9.74
C SER A 109 9.27 48.13 9.23
N SER A 110 9.33 48.35 7.92
CA SER A 110 10.08 49.47 7.34
C SER A 110 9.57 50.82 7.83
N GLN A 111 8.24 51.01 7.91
CA GLN A 111 7.66 52.24 8.44
C GLN A 111 7.97 52.45 9.92
N LEU A 112 7.96 51.37 10.72
CA LEU A 112 8.33 51.42 12.14
C LEU A 112 9.81 51.79 12.31
N ILE A 113 10.72 51.22 11.53
CA ILE A 113 12.15 51.57 11.54
C ILE A 113 12.36 53.06 11.25
N ASP A 114 11.67 53.62 10.26
CA ASP A 114 11.76 55.06 9.95
C ASP A 114 11.21 55.95 11.08
N ARG A 115 10.14 55.50 11.76
CA ARG A 115 9.63 56.18 12.97
C ARG A 115 10.64 56.11 14.11
N MET A 116 11.31 54.98 14.29
CA MET A 116 12.38 54.82 15.30
C MET A 116 13.56 55.74 15.02
N LYS A 117 13.99 55.88 13.76
CA LYS A 117 15.03 56.86 13.37
C LYS A 117 14.61 58.30 13.67
N THR A 118 13.34 58.62 13.45
CA THR A 118 12.79 59.95 13.78
C THR A 118 12.79 60.19 15.29
N LEU A 119 12.45 59.18 16.08
CA LEU A 119 12.49 59.23 17.55
C LEU A 119 13.93 59.38 18.07
N GLU A 120 14.88 58.64 17.51
CA GLU A 120 16.32 58.73 17.85
C GLU A 120 16.87 60.13 17.57
N LYS A 121 16.53 60.71 16.42
CA LYS A 121 16.86 62.12 16.10
C LYS A 121 16.24 63.10 17.10
N SER A 122 14.99 62.87 17.49
CA SER A 122 14.27 63.75 18.42
C SER A 122 14.87 63.70 19.83
N ALA A 123 15.21 62.51 20.32
CA ALA A 123 15.95 62.33 21.56
C ALA A 123 17.32 63.04 21.51
N GLY A 124 18.02 62.97 20.37
CA GLY A 124 19.28 63.70 20.16
C GLY A 124 19.14 65.22 20.25
N VAL A 125 18.02 65.79 19.78
CA VAL A 125 17.71 67.22 19.94
C VAL A 125 17.45 67.58 21.40
N ILE A 126 16.70 66.75 22.14
CA ILE A 126 16.43 66.95 23.56
C ILE A 126 17.73 66.94 24.36
N VAL A 127 18.62 65.98 24.13
CA VAL A 127 19.93 65.90 24.80
C VAL A 127 20.77 67.15 24.54
N LYS A 128 20.74 67.71 23.33
CA LYS A 128 21.43 68.97 23.03
C LYS A 128 20.85 70.14 23.82
N ALA A 129 19.53 70.26 23.91
CA ALA A 129 18.87 71.31 24.68
C ALA A 129 19.15 71.18 26.18
N LEU A 130 19.18 69.96 26.72
CA LEU A 130 19.58 69.68 28.10
C LEU A 130 21.02 70.12 28.36
N GLY A 131 21.94 69.90 27.41
CA GLY A 131 23.31 70.42 27.52
C GLY A 131 23.41 71.95 27.51
N GLU A 132 22.46 72.67 26.91
CA GLU A 132 22.38 74.13 27.01
C GLU A 132 21.83 74.57 28.36
N ILE A 133 20.83 73.86 28.90
CA ILE A 133 20.28 74.11 30.25
C ILE A 133 21.36 73.91 31.31
N ASP A 134 22.16 72.85 31.20
CA ASP A 134 23.28 72.58 32.11
C ASP A 134 24.30 73.74 32.13
N ARG A 135 24.63 74.29 30.95
CA ARG A 135 25.48 75.49 30.86
C ARG A 135 24.86 76.72 31.52
N ILE A 136 23.54 76.91 31.41
CA ILE A 136 22.82 78.02 32.06
C ILE A 136 22.83 77.82 33.58
N ALA A 137 22.62 76.60 34.07
CA ALA A 137 22.68 76.26 35.48
C ALA A 137 24.09 76.53 36.05
N PHE A 138 25.13 76.07 35.37
CA PHE A 138 26.53 76.35 35.72
C PHE A 138 26.84 77.86 35.76
N GLY A 139 26.36 78.61 34.76
CA GLY A 139 26.48 80.06 34.73
C GLY A 139 25.78 80.75 35.91
N SER A 140 24.56 80.30 36.24
CA SER A 140 23.78 80.82 37.37
C SER A 140 24.46 80.53 38.71
N LYS A 141 25.07 79.35 38.85
CA LYS A 141 25.87 78.95 40.01
C LYS A 141 27.11 79.83 40.19
N LEU A 142 27.78 80.20 39.09
CA LEU A 142 28.90 81.14 39.10
C LEU A 142 28.46 82.56 39.49
N VAL A 143 27.35 83.05 38.95
CA VAL A 143 26.78 84.35 39.31
C VAL A 143 26.40 84.38 40.79
N ALA A 144 25.74 83.33 41.28
CA ALA A 144 25.40 83.17 42.69
C ALA A 144 26.63 83.14 43.59
N LEU A 145 27.69 82.42 43.19
CA LEU A 145 28.95 82.38 43.93
C LEU A 145 29.59 83.77 44.02
N ASN A 146 29.65 84.50 42.90
CA ASN A 146 30.17 85.87 42.87
C ASN A 146 29.35 86.81 43.76
N ALA A 147 28.01 86.71 43.70
CA ALA A 147 27.11 87.50 44.54
C ALA A 147 27.28 87.17 46.03
N LYS A 148 27.52 85.89 46.37
CA LYS A 148 27.77 85.46 47.75
C LYS A 148 29.09 86.00 48.29
N VAL A 149 30.14 86.03 47.46
CA VAL A 149 31.43 86.65 47.80
C VAL A 149 31.26 88.15 48.05
N GLU A 150 30.53 88.84 47.18
CA GLU A 150 30.28 90.28 47.31
C GLU A 150 29.40 90.61 48.54
N ALA A 151 28.38 89.78 48.82
CA ALA A 151 27.57 89.91 50.03
C ALA A 151 28.40 89.77 51.31
N ALA A 152 29.39 88.86 51.32
CA ALA A 152 30.33 88.72 52.43
C ALA A 152 31.27 89.95 52.56
N HIS A 153 31.57 90.62 51.45
CA HIS A 153 32.39 91.84 51.44
C HIS A 153 31.68 93.02 52.13
N PHE A 154 30.35 93.14 52.01
CA PHE A 154 29.55 94.19 52.63
C PHE A 154 29.12 93.91 54.10
N GLY A 155 29.51 92.78 54.69
CA GLY A 155 29.22 92.43 56.09
C GLY A 155 27.71 92.42 56.40
N ASP A 156 27.30 93.10 57.48
CA ASP A 156 25.91 93.14 57.95
C ASP A 156 24.93 93.74 56.92
N GLN A 157 25.39 94.63 56.03
CA GLN A 157 24.55 95.23 54.98
C GLN A 157 24.29 94.26 53.80
N GLY A 158 25.14 93.23 53.63
CA GLY A 158 25.05 92.24 52.55
C GLY A 158 24.19 91.01 52.88
N GLY A 159 23.73 90.85 54.12
CA GLY A 159 23.07 89.62 54.59
C GLY A 159 21.85 89.20 53.75
N ALA A 160 20.99 90.13 53.35
CA ALA A 160 19.83 89.83 52.51
C ALA A 160 20.24 89.37 51.09
N PHE A 161 21.31 89.94 50.53
CA PHE A 161 21.87 89.51 49.23
C PHE A 161 22.53 88.12 49.32
N GLY A 162 23.15 87.79 50.45
CA GLY A 162 23.73 86.48 50.70
C GLY A 162 22.68 85.36 50.68
N VAL A 163 21.51 85.58 51.31
CA VAL A 163 20.40 84.61 51.29
C VAL A 163 19.88 84.38 49.87
N VAL A 164 19.71 85.45 49.08
CA VAL A 164 19.28 85.34 47.68
C VAL A 164 20.32 84.58 46.84
N ALA A 165 21.61 84.84 47.05
CA ALA A 165 22.68 84.13 46.37
C ALA A 165 22.69 82.63 46.69
N ASP A 166 22.43 82.25 47.95
CA ASP A 166 22.32 80.85 48.36
C ASP A 166 21.13 80.14 47.71
N GLU A 167 19.99 80.80 47.61
CA GLU A 167 18.80 80.26 46.94
C GLU A 167 19.05 80.04 45.44
N ILE A 168 19.71 81.00 44.76
CA ILE A 168 20.08 80.86 43.34
C ILE A 168 21.05 79.68 43.15
N ALA A 169 22.04 79.53 44.04
CA ALA A 169 22.99 78.41 43.98
C ALA A 169 22.33 77.05 44.27
N ALA A 170 21.29 77.02 45.11
CA ALA A 170 20.50 75.82 45.37
C ALA A 170 19.66 75.44 44.13
N HIS A 171 18.95 76.39 43.52
CA HIS A 171 18.19 76.16 42.29
C HIS A 171 19.08 75.73 41.11
N ALA A 172 20.27 76.31 40.97
CA ALA A 172 21.22 75.91 39.93
C ALA A 172 21.65 74.44 40.11
N ARG A 173 21.98 74.03 41.34
CA ARG A 173 22.30 72.61 41.64
C ARG A 173 21.12 71.68 41.38
N GLN A 174 19.92 72.05 41.80
CA GLN A 174 18.72 71.28 41.52
C GLN A 174 18.47 71.13 40.01
N SER A 175 18.76 72.17 39.23
CA SER A 175 18.65 72.12 37.77
C SER A 175 19.70 71.19 37.14
N GLU A 176 20.94 71.18 37.64
CA GLU A 176 21.99 70.23 37.23
C GLU A 176 21.53 68.78 37.49
N GLU A 177 21.05 68.48 38.70
CA GLU A 177 20.57 67.13 39.09
C GLU A 177 19.41 66.64 38.21
N ILE A 178 18.41 67.50 37.96
CA ILE A 178 17.29 67.17 37.07
C ILE A 178 17.78 66.92 35.64
N THR A 179 18.71 67.75 35.16
CA THR A 179 19.24 67.64 33.80
C THR A 179 20.01 66.33 33.62
N GLU A 180 20.86 65.95 34.58
CA GLU A 180 21.57 64.67 34.58
C GLU A 180 20.60 63.48 34.56
N ALA A 181 19.55 63.51 35.40
CA ALA A 181 18.54 62.46 35.44
C ALA A 181 17.82 62.30 34.09
N VAL A 182 17.38 63.40 33.47
CA VAL A 182 16.71 63.35 32.16
C VAL A 182 17.66 62.91 31.04
N VAL A 183 18.95 63.29 31.09
CA VAL A 183 19.95 62.80 30.14
C VAL A 183 20.11 61.28 30.26
N GLY A 184 20.12 60.73 31.48
CA GLY A 184 20.14 59.28 31.72
C GLY A 184 18.95 58.55 31.07
N GLU A 185 17.73 59.05 31.31
CA GLU A 185 16.50 58.52 30.70
C GLU A 185 16.54 58.60 29.16
N MET A 186 17.04 59.70 28.60
CA MET A 186 17.18 59.86 27.15
C MET A 186 18.19 58.90 26.55
N GLN A 187 19.29 58.60 27.24
CA GLN A 187 20.26 57.60 26.79
C GLN A 187 19.63 56.19 26.79
N GLN A 188 18.87 55.84 27.83
CA GLN A 188 18.16 54.57 27.90
C GLN A 188 17.08 54.45 26.81
N LEU A 189 16.34 55.53 26.53
CA LEU A 189 15.39 55.58 25.41
C LEU A 189 16.10 55.32 24.08
N ARG A 190 17.24 55.98 23.81
CA ARG A 190 18.00 55.77 22.57
C ARG A 190 18.51 54.33 22.44
N ALA A 191 19.00 53.73 23.52
CA ALA A 191 19.43 52.34 23.53
C ALA A 191 18.27 51.39 23.20
N THR A 192 17.09 51.64 23.80
CA THR A 192 15.88 50.85 23.55
C THR A 192 15.42 50.96 22.10
N VAL A 193 15.37 52.18 21.56
CA VAL A 193 15.01 52.43 20.15
C VAL A 193 15.96 51.73 19.18
N ALA A 194 17.27 51.76 19.45
CA ALA A 194 18.26 51.08 18.63
C ALA A 194 18.09 49.55 18.67
N ALA A 195 17.88 48.97 19.85
CA ALA A 195 17.61 47.55 20.01
C ALA A 195 16.35 47.12 19.26
N THR A 196 15.23 47.82 19.45
CA THR A 196 13.96 47.53 18.78
C THR A 196 14.08 47.65 17.25
N SER A 197 14.84 48.63 16.74
CA SER A 197 15.09 48.74 15.30
C SER A 197 15.85 47.54 14.76
N GLY A 198 16.88 47.06 15.46
CA GLY A 198 17.65 45.88 15.07
C GLY A 198 16.81 44.60 15.10
N GLU A 199 15.96 44.44 16.12
CA GLU A 199 15.01 43.31 16.21
C GLU A 199 14.00 43.31 15.05
N LEU A 200 13.50 44.48 14.64
CA LEU A 200 12.59 44.60 13.51
C LEU A 200 13.26 44.23 12.18
N GLU A 201 14.51 44.65 11.97
CA GLU A 201 15.27 44.32 10.77
C GLU A 201 15.53 42.81 10.67
N GLU A 202 15.94 42.18 11.78
CA GLU A 202 16.17 40.74 11.81
C GLU A 202 14.86 39.94 11.62
N MET A 203 13.77 40.37 12.26
CA MET A 203 12.45 39.76 12.06
C MET A 203 12.00 39.83 10.59
N ALA A 204 12.20 40.97 9.95
CA ALA A 204 11.88 41.17 8.54
C ALA A 204 12.73 40.25 7.63
N ARG A 205 14.02 40.11 7.91
CA ARG A 205 14.93 39.24 7.16
C ARG A 205 14.58 37.75 7.36
N MET A 206 14.36 37.32 8.59
CA MET A 206 13.97 35.94 8.88
C MET A 206 12.65 35.57 8.21
N SER A 207 11.66 36.47 8.21
CA SER A 207 10.36 36.21 7.59
C SER A 207 10.43 35.99 6.07
N VAL A 208 11.36 36.67 5.39
CA VAL A 208 11.61 36.43 3.97
C VAL A 208 12.30 35.08 3.75
N GLY A 209 13.31 34.76 4.56
CA GLY A 209 14.03 33.49 4.46
C GLY A 209 13.12 32.27 4.72
N THR A 210 12.23 32.35 5.72
CA THR A 210 11.27 31.28 6.00
C THR A 210 10.23 31.13 4.89
N LEU A 211 9.79 32.23 4.27
CA LEU A 211 8.89 32.17 3.11
C LEU A 211 9.54 31.48 1.91
N GLU A 212 10.79 31.79 1.60
CA GLU A 212 11.51 31.18 0.48
C GLU A 212 11.74 29.68 0.73
N ALA A 213 12.09 29.30 1.97
CA ALA A 213 12.25 27.91 2.35
C ALA A 213 10.93 27.12 2.23
N THR A 214 9.85 27.63 2.85
CA THR A 214 8.52 27.00 2.79
C THR A 214 7.98 26.90 1.36
N ARG A 215 8.25 27.90 0.52
CA ARG A 215 7.94 27.86 -0.91
C ARG A 215 8.69 26.73 -1.60
N GLY A 216 10.00 26.60 -1.40
CA GLY A 216 10.80 25.56 -2.03
C GLY A 216 10.37 24.14 -1.62
N GLU A 217 10.08 23.94 -0.32
CA GLU A 217 9.53 22.68 0.20
C GLU A 217 8.18 22.35 -0.45
N LEU A 218 7.28 23.34 -0.57
CA LEU A 218 5.97 23.10 -1.19
C LEU A 218 6.07 22.83 -2.69
N GLU A 219 6.91 23.56 -3.43
CA GLU A 219 7.15 23.30 -4.87
C GLU A 219 7.69 21.88 -5.10
N ASN A 220 8.60 21.41 -4.25
CA ASN A 220 9.09 20.03 -4.30
C ASN A 220 7.99 19.01 -3.99
N ALA A 221 7.22 19.22 -2.92
CA ALA A 221 6.14 18.32 -2.52
C ALA A 221 5.05 18.23 -3.59
N LEU A 222 4.68 19.36 -4.20
CA LEU A 222 3.73 19.40 -5.31
C LEU A 222 4.27 18.70 -6.55
N GLY A 223 5.55 18.86 -6.88
CA GLY A 223 6.20 18.14 -7.98
C GLY A 223 6.18 16.62 -7.76
N GLU A 224 6.46 16.16 -6.54
CA GLU A 224 6.38 14.75 -6.18
C GLU A 224 4.94 14.21 -6.25
N LEU A 225 3.96 15.01 -5.80
CA LEU A 225 2.54 14.66 -5.91
C LEU A 225 2.10 14.51 -7.37
N THR A 226 2.50 15.42 -8.25
CA THR A 226 2.21 15.32 -9.69
C THR A 226 2.85 14.07 -10.31
N ARG A 227 4.11 13.78 -9.97
CA ARG A 227 4.82 12.59 -10.46
C ARG A 227 4.12 11.30 -10.01
N THR A 228 3.86 11.16 -8.72
CA THR A 228 3.19 9.97 -8.15
C THR A 228 1.79 9.79 -8.70
N HIS A 229 1.06 10.88 -8.94
CA HIS A 229 -0.24 10.83 -9.58
C HIS A 229 -0.16 10.31 -11.02
N GLY A 230 0.80 10.81 -11.82
CA GLY A 230 1.02 10.31 -13.19
C GLY A 230 1.42 8.83 -13.24
N GLU A 231 2.27 8.39 -12.30
CA GLU A 231 2.64 6.98 -12.14
C GLU A 231 1.42 6.11 -11.77
N MET A 232 0.54 6.61 -10.91
CA MET A 232 -0.71 5.94 -10.55
C MET A 232 -1.66 5.82 -11.73
N GLU A 233 -1.84 6.87 -12.53
CA GLU A 233 -2.68 6.83 -13.74
C GLU A 233 -2.15 5.82 -14.77
N ALA A 234 -0.84 5.81 -15.00
CA ALA A 234 -0.20 4.84 -15.87
C ALA A 234 -0.37 3.40 -15.34
N GLY A 235 -0.19 3.20 -14.04
CA GLY A 235 -0.40 1.91 -13.38
C GLY A 235 -1.84 1.40 -13.48
N LEU A 236 -2.83 2.27 -13.27
CA LEU A 236 -4.25 1.95 -13.43
C LEU A 236 -4.59 1.59 -14.88
N THR A 237 -4.04 2.32 -15.84
CA THR A 237 -4.22 2.01 -17.27
C THR A 237 -3.64 0.63 -17.61
N SER A 238 -2.45 0.32 -17.11
CA SER A 238 -1.85 -1.01 -17.29
C SER A 238 -2.65 -2.12 -16.61
N ALA A 239 -3.24 -1.85 -15.43
CA ALA A 239 -4.09 -2.81 -14.73
C ALA A 239 -5.39 -3.10 -15.49
N ILE A 240 -5.98 -2.08 -16.13
CA ILE A 240 -7.16 -2.24 -17.01
C ILE A 240 -6.82 -3.15 -18.18
N GLN A 241 -5.74 -2.85 -18.91
CA GLN A 241 -5.30 -3.65 -20.06
C GLN A 241 -5.00 -5.10 -19.65
N GLY A 242 -4.29 -5.30 -18.54
CA GLY A 242 -3.99 -6.63 -18.02
C GLY A 242 -5.23 -7.40 -17.60
N GLY A 243 -6.22 -6.74 -16.99
CA GLY A 243 -7.49 -7.35 -16.61
C GLY A 243 -8.36 -7.75 -17.80
N GLU A 244 -8.40 -6.93 -18.85
CA GLU A 244 -9.08 -7.26 -20.11
C GLU A 244 -8.41 -8.44 -20.81
N GLN A 245 -7.07 -8.44 -20.91
CA GLN A 245 -6.32 -9.53 -21.49
C GLN A 245 -6.50 -10.85 -20.71
N LEU A 246 -6.50 -10.78 -19.37
CA LEU A 246 -6.76 -11.94 -18.53
C LEU A 246 -8.16 -12.51 -18.76
N ALA A 247 -9.18 -11.65 -18.92
CA ALA A 247 -10.54 -12.11 -19.19
C ALA A 247 -10.65 -12.82 -20.56
N ASP A 248 -9.92 -12.35 -21.56
CA ASP A 248 -9.82 -12.96 -22.89
C ASP A 248 -9.08 -14.30 -22.85
N ASP A 249 -7.95 -14.38 -22.13
CA ASP A 249 -7.19 -15.62 -21.92
C ASP A 249 -8.01 -16.69 -21.18
N ILE A 250 -8.81 -16.28 -20.19
CA ILE A 250 -9.73 -17.18 -19.50
C ILE A 250 -10.80 -17.70 -20.47
N SER A 251 -11.40 -16.81 -21.28
CA SER A 251 -12.41 -17.22 -22.26
C SER A 251 -11.85 -18.23 -23.26
N ARG A 252 -10.62 -18.00 -23.75
CA ARG A 252 -9.89 -18.97 -24.59
C ARG A 252 -9.64 -20.30 -23.88
N SER A 253 -9.28 -20.27 -22.60
CA SER A 253 -9.00 -21.48 -21.81
C SER A 253 -10.25 -22.32 -21.59
N ILE A 254 -11.40 -21.68 -21.30
CA ILE A 254 -12.70 -22.37 -21.20
C ILE A 254 -13.08 -23.02 -22.53
N MET A 255 -12.90 -22.33 -23.66
CA MET A 255 -13.15 -22.92 -24.98
C MET A 255 -12.21 -24.10 -25.26
N ALA A 256 -10.94 -24.01 -24.87
CA ALA A 256 -9.99 -25.09 -25.06
C ALA A 256 -10.38 -26.35 -24.27
N LEU A 257 -10.94 -26.21 -23.07
CA LEU A 257 -11.35 -27.32 -22.21
C LEU A 257 -12.50 -28.18 -22.78
N GLN A 258 -13.24 -27.69 -23.79
CA GLN A 258 -14.31 -28.43 -24.46
C GLN A 258 -13.89 -29.78 -25.07
N PHE A 259 -12.58 -30.06 -25.17
CA PHE A 259 -12.11 -31.42 -25.50
C PHE A 259 -12.60 -32.47 -24.50
N GLN A 260 -13.03 -32.08 -23.29
CA GLN A 260 -13.49 -33.00 -22.25
C GLN A 260 -14.66 -33.87 -22.72
N ASP A 261 -15.62 -33.29 -23.46
CA ASP A 261 -16.78 -34.03 -23.96
C ASP A 261 -16.34 -35.15 -24.91
N ARG A 262 -15.36 -34.85 -25.76
CA ARG A 262 -14.78 -35.81 -26.71
C ARG A 262 -14.00 -36.91 -26.00
N VAL A 263 -13.29 -36.60 -24.91
CA VAL A 263 -12.56 -37.59 -24.11
C VAL A 263 -13.54 -38.48 -23.34
N ALA A 264 -14.53 -37.91 -22.68
CA ALA A 264 -15.57 -38.64 -21.96
C ALA A 264 -16.34 -39.58 -22.90
N GLN A 265 -16.73 -39.09 -24.09
CA GLN A 265 -17.40 -39.92 -25.11
C GLN A 265 -16.51 -41.07 -25.59
N ARG A 266 -15.22 -40.82 -25.84
CA ARG A 266 -14.28 -41.88 -26.26
C ARG A 266 -14.09 -42.93 -25.18
N LEU A 267 -13.94 -42.53 -23.92
CA LEU A 267 -13.86 -43.45 -22.78
C LEU A 267 -15.17 -44.24 -22.64
N GLY A 268 -16.33 -43.60 -22.83
CA GLY A 268 -17.64 -44.25 -22.87
C GLY A 268 -17.73 -45.32 -23.96
N HIS A 269 -17.34 -44.99 -25.20
CA HIS A 269 -17.30 -45.97 -26.29
C HIS A 269 -16.36 -47.14 -26.01
N VAL A 270 -15.18 -46.89 -25.42
CA VAL A 270 -14.26 -47.97 -25.04
C VAL A 270 -14.88 -48.86 -23.96
N ALA A 271 -15.56 -48.28 -22.97
CA ALA A 271 -16.27 -49.03 -21.93
C ALA A 271 -17.41 -49.88 -22.52
N ASP A 272 -18.17 -49.33 -23.47
CA ASP A 272 -19.27 -50.03 -24.14
C ASP A 272 -18.75 -51.17 -25.04
N GLU A 273 -17.66 -50.95 -25.79
CA GLU A 273 -16.99 -51.99 -26.58
C GLU A 273 -16.41 -53.12 -25.70
N LEU A 274 -15.86 -52.78 -24.53
CA LEU A 274 -15.45 -53.79 -23.55
C LEU A 274 -16.65 -54.60 -23.04
N ALA A 275 -17.79 -53.94 -22.80
CA ALA A 275 -19.03 -54.61 -22.40
C ALA A 275 -19.60 -55.50 -23.51
N ASP A 276 -19.49 -55.10 -24.78
CA ASP A 276 -19.98 -55.86 -25.92
C ASP A 276 -19.04 -57.00 -26.32
N MET A 277 -17.71 -56.82 -26.24
CA MET A 277 -16.76 -57.94 -26.26
C MET A 277 -17.08 -58.93 -25.14
N ARG A 278 -17.41 -58.43 -23.95
CA ARG A 278 -17.84 -59.26 -22.83
C ARG A 278 -19.10 -60.07 -23.17
N LYS A 279 -20.11 -59.49 -23.81
CA LYS A 279 -21.30 -60.28 -24.19
C LYS A 279 -20.98 -61.31 -25.28
N THR A 280 -20.23 -60.88 -26.29
CA THR A 280 -19.93 -61.68 -27.49
C THR A 280 -19.10 -62.92 -27.17
N VAL A 281 -18.13 -62.83 -26.25
CA VAL A 281 -17.30 -63.98 -25.85
C VAL A 281 -17.93 -64.79 -24.70
N HIS A 282 -18.90 -64.22 -23.93
CA HIS A 282 -19.69 -64.99 -22.95
C HIS A 282 -20.52 -66.08 -23.63
N LEU A 283 -21.16 -65.76 -24.76
CA LEU A 283 -22.03 -66.70 -25.48
C LEU A 283 -21.29 -67.99 -25.87
N PRO A 284 -20.14 -67.95 -26.57
CA PRO A 284 -19.35 -69.14 -26.87
C PRO A 284 -18.89 -69.92 -25.63
N LEU A 285 -18.49 -69.24 -24.55
CA LEU A 285 -18.07 -69.89 -23.30
C LEU A 285 -19.23 -70.67 -22.66
N GLU A 286 -20.44 -70.10 -22.66
CA GLU A 286 -21.66 -70.72 -22.15
C GLU A 286 -22.13 -71.88 -23.04
N TYR A 287 -22.09 -71.72 -24.37
CA TYR A 287 -22.38 -72.77 -25.35
C TYR A 287 -21.42 -73.96 -25.24
N LEU A 288 -20.15 -73.71 -24.90
CA LEU A 288 -19.13 -74.75 -24.68
C LEU A 288 -19.35 -75.54 -23.39
N LYS A 289 -20.31 -75.15 -22.52
CA LYS A 289 -20.50 -75.74 -21.18
C LYS A 289 -19.19 -75.86 -20.41
N LEU A 290 -18.28 -74.92 -20.63
CA LEU A 290 -17.19 -74.69 -19.71
C LEU A 290 -17.85 -74.01 -18.51
N GLU A 291 -18.46 -74.79 -17.61
CA GLU A 291 -18.61 -74.37 -16.21
C GLU A 291 -17.27 -73.75 -15.86
N THR A 292 -17.22 -72.44 -15.56
CA THR A 292 -15.98 -71.66 -15.31
C THR A 292 -14.91 -72.60 -14.78
N PRO A 293 -14.04 -73.13 -15.66
CA PRO A 293 -13.36 -74.34 -15.31
C PRO A 293 -12.37 -73.97 -14.23
N VAL A 294 -12.25 -74.83 -13.23
CA VAL A 294 -11.21 -74.78 -12.18
C VAL A 294 -9.81 -74.50 -12.79
N LEU A 295 -9.62 -74.81 -14.08
CA LEU A 295 -8.43 -74.53 -14.89
C LEU A 295 -8.03 -73.04 -14.99
N GLY A 296 -9.00 -72.09 -14.97
CA GLY A 296 -8.70 -70.65 -15.07
C GLY A 296 -8.61 -69.92 -13.72
N ALA A 297 -8.90 -70.60 -12.60
CA ALA A 297 -9.04 -69.96 -11.28
C ALA A 297 -7.70 -69.45 -10.71
N GLU A 298 -6.62 -70.24 -10.84
CA GLU A 298 -5.29 -69.80 -10.40
C GLU A 298 -4.79 -68.62 -11.24
N ARG A 299 -4.94 -68.67 -12.58
CA ARG A 299 -4.53 -67.55 -13.42
C ARG A 299 -5.40 -66.31 -13.22
N SER A 300 -6.71 -66.47 -13.07
CA SER A 300 -7.61 -65.37 -12.74
C SER A 300 -7.23 -64.73 -11.41
N LYS A 301 -6.83 -65.53 -10.41
CA LYS A 301 -6.28 -65.03 -9.16
C LYS A 301 -4.96 -64.27 -9.37
N THR A 302 -4.02 -64.77 -10.17
CA THR A 302 -2.76 -64.07 -10.49
C THR A 302 -2.98 -62.76 -11.25
N VAL A 303 -3.88 -62.75 -12.24
CA VAL A 303 -4.28 -61.53 -12.96
C VAL A 303 -4.96 -60.56 -12.01
N GLY A 304 -5.78 -61.09 -11.10
CA GLY A 304 -6.48 -60.34 -10.08
C GLY A 304 -5.53 -59.65 -9.11
N GLU A 305 -4.56 -60.38 -8.56
CA GLU A 305 -3.49 -59.88 -7.69
C GLU A 305 -2.62 -58.84 -8.39
N ARG A 306 -2.30 -59.04 -9.68
CA ARG A 306 -1.54 -58.08 -10.49
C ARG A 306 -2.30 -56.76 -10.72
N LEU A 307 -3.61 -56.84 -10.96
CA LEU A 307 -4.48 -55.66 -11.09
C LEU A 307 -4.63 -54.96 -9.74
N ALA A 308 -4.90 -55.72 -8.66
CA ALA A 308 -5.00 -55.19 -7.30
C ALA A 308 -3.71 -54.52 -6.81
N ALA A 309 -2.54 -55.00 -7.23
CA ALA A 309 -1.24 -54.38 -6.94
C ALA A 309 -1.02 -53.04 -7.69
N ARG A 310 -1.76 -52.79 -8.78
CA ARG A 310 -1.75 -51.52 -9.50
C ARG A 310 -2.81 -50.54 -8.99
N TYR A 311 -3.81 -51.04 -8.27
CA TYR A 311 -4.88 -50.23 -7.71
C TYR A 311 -4.43 -49.53 -6.43
N THR A 312 -4.42 -48.21 -6.49
CA THR A 312 -4.03 -47.35 -5.36
C THR A 312 -5.25 -46.88 -4.57
N MET A 313 -6.44 -46.83 -5.19
CA MET A 313 -7.68 -46.32 -4.59
C MET A 313 -8.62 -47.43 -4.09
N GLN A 314 -9.45 -47.10 -3.10
CA GLN A 314 -10.43 -48.03 -2.50
C GLN A 314 -11.53 -48.43 -3.49
N SER A 315 -11.96 -47.51 -4.37
CA SER A 315 -13.01 -47.74 -5.38
C SER A 315 -12.59 -48.80 -6.40
N GLU A 316 -11.34 -48.75 -6.85
CA GLU A 316 -10.71 -49.72 -7.76
C GLU A 316 -10.69 -51.15 -7.19
N ARG A 317 -10.47 -51.29 -5.88
CA ARG A 317 -10.49 -52.59 -5.18
C ARG A 317 -11.90 -53.16 -5.02
N VAL A 318 -12.92 -52.31 -4.89
CA VAL A 318 -14.33 -52.73 -4.75
C VAL A 318 -14.90 -53.24 -6.08
N ALA A 319 -14.50 -52.64 -7.20
CA ALA A 319 -14.96 -53.03 -8.54
C ALA A 319 -14.52 -54.44 -8.98
N GLN A 320 -13.47 -55.01 -8.37
CA GLN A 320 -12.90 -56.31 -8.73
C GLN A 320 -13.62 -57.52 -8.11
N GLY A 321 -14.63 -57.29 -7.26
CA GLY A 321 -15.37 -58.35 -6.58
C GLY A 321 -15.24 -58.20 -5.07
N GLY A 322 -16.32 -57.74 -4.43
CA GLY A 322 -16.36 -57.39 -3.02
C GLY A 322 -15.85 -58.47 -2.08
N GLN A 323 -14.56 -58.37 -1.72
CA GLN A 323 -14.05 -58.94 -0.49
C GLN A 323 -13.78 -57.78 0.45
N LYS A 324 -14.60 -57.72 1.51
CA LYS A 324 -14.47 -56.76 2.61
C LYS A 324 -13.01 -56.77 3.09
N PRO A 325 -12.36 -55.61 3.28
CA PRO A 325 -10.94 -55.59 3.63
C PRO A 325 -10.73 -56.33 4.95
N ALA A 326 -9.68 -57.15 5.01
CA ALA A 326 -9.03 -57.41 6.29
C ALA A 326 -8.66 -56.05 6.87
N SER A 327 -9.12 -55.79 8.09
CA SER A 327 -8.81 -54.57 8.85
C SER A 327 -7.31 -54.25 8.75
N LEU A 328 -6.98 -53.04 8.31
CA LEU A 328 -5.65 -52.48 8.49
C LEU A 328 -5.33 -52.46 10.00
N PRO A 329 -4.09 -52.76 10.42
CA PRO A 329 -3.69 -52.48 11.79
C PRO A 329 -3.82 -50.97 12.03
N GLU A 330 -4.43 -50.60 13.14
CA GLU A 330 -4.50 -49.23 13.64
C GLU A 330 -3.10 -48.63 13.60
N THR A 331 -2.86 -47.71 12.67
CA THR A 331 -1.74 -46.78 12.78
C THR A 331 -2.21 -45.64 13.66
N ASP A 332 -1.74 -45.68 14.90
CA ASP A 332 -1.73 -44.56 15.84
C ASP A 332 -1.37 -43.25 15.15
N GLY A 333 -2.16 -42.22 15.45
CA GLY A 333 -1.75 -40.82 15.57
C GLY A 333 -1.01 -40.18 14.40
N VAL A 334 -1.73 -39.45 13.56
CA VAL A 334 -1.24 -38.17 13.03
C VAL A 334 -2.40 -37.17 13.01
N GLU A 335 -2.42 -36.28 14.01
CA GLU A 335 -3.10 -34.99 13.91
C GLU A 335 -2.35 -34.15 12.87
N LEU A 336 -3.04 -33.73 11.81
CA LEU A 336 -2.57 -32.69 10.90
C LEU A 336 -3.26 -31.38 11.29
N PHE A 337 -2.45 -30.44 11.75
CA PHE A 337 -2.76 -29.00 11.73
C PHE A 337 -2.85 -28.49 10.29
#